data_AF-W5N6L9-F1
#
_entry.id   AF-W5N6L9-F1
#
_cell.length_a   1.000
_cell.length_b   1.000
_cell.length_c   1.000
_cell.angle_alpha   90.00
_cell.angle_beta   90.00
_cell.angle_gamma   90.00
#
_symmetry.space_group_name_H-M   'P 1'
#
loop_
_entity.id
_entity.type
_entity.pdbx_description
1 polymer ?
#
loop_
_entity_poly.entity_id
_entity_poly.type
_entity_poly.pdbx_seq_one_letter_code
_entity_poly.pdbx_strand_id
1 'polypeptide(L)'
;FLDMKLPGTVVCLLVLLRSPSAVRASVGETFGECKVFLYKGTAPIGLEDHSLKKICQRYDSKPRYATLYDTVDHIPVYSAYTFKRSDGEKRVDVPWMYEPQLASSAGKDEMQPFPRGNVHQNFEDTQAVLEDYGYAVSYERGHLNPDQHQAEPADKAATYSLTNVVPQFREFNIGQWAQHEDTIRKRLNNYCRGTAYIITGVTTSGNMIRRNNVDRVAIPTYMWSAYCCIMYDRNAPYSERYKFPAFAAYGLNDKENNNVVELSVKKLENFLKSITFVDKNFQIFYRDCIP
;
A
#
# COMPACT_ATOMS: atom_id res chain seq x y z
N PHE A 1 -36.99 1.17 -76.40
CA PHE A 1 -35.80 2.03 -76.32
C PHE A 1 -35.20 1.84 -74.94
N LEU A 2 -34.03 1.22 -74.89
CA LEU A 2 -33.25 1.03 -73.67
C LEU A 2 -32.91 2.40 -73.09
N ASP A 3 -32.94 2.52 -71.76
CA ASP A 3 -31.90 3.26 -71.08
C ASP A 3 -31.58 2.64 -69.72
N MET A 4 -30.28 2.51 -69.51
CA MET A 4 -29.60 1.67 -68.53
C MET A 4 -29.03 2.59 -67.46
N LYS A 5 -29.38 2.38 -66.17
CA LYS A 5 -28.66 3.02 -65.05
C LYS A 5 -28.37 2.01 -63.94
N LEU A 6 -27.10 2.00 -63.55
CA LEU A 6 -26.42 1.08 -62.64
C LEU A 6 -26.99 1.05 -61.20
N PRO A 7 -26.79 -0.04 -60.45
CA PRO A 7 -27.12 -0.12 -59.04
C PRO A 7 -26.06 0.62 -58.19
N GLY A 8 -26.51 1.56 -57.35
CA GLY A 8 -25.68 2.25 -56.37
C GLY A 8 -25.40 1.34 -55.17
N THR A 9 -24.14 0.94 -55.00
CA THR A 9 -23.64 0.21 -53.83
C THR A 9 -23.66 1.13 -52.61
N VAL A 10 -24.49 0.81 -51.62
CA VAL A 10 -24.49 1.50 -50.31
C VAL A 10 -23.28 0.99 -49.51
N VAL A 11 -22.21 1.77 -49.47
CA VAL A 11 -21.07 1.53 -48.58
C VAL A 11 -21.48 1.96 -47.17
N CYS A 12 -21.81 0.97 -46.33
CA CYS A 12 -22.08 1.18 -44.92
C CYS A 12 -20.75 1.49 -44.21
N LEU A 13 -20.43 2.78 -44.01
CA LEU A 13 -19.27 3.22 -43.24
C LEU A 13 -19.53 2.88 -41.76
N LEU A 14 -19.03 1.72 -41.31
CA LEU A 14 -18.92 1.38 -39.89
C LEU A 14 -17.91 2.34 -39.25
N VAL A 15 -18.40 3.46 -38.74
CA VAL A 15 -17.63 4.32 -37.83
C VAL A 15 -17.47 3.52 -36.54
N LEU A 16 -16.32 2.85 -36.41
CA LEU A 16 -15.86 2.30 -35.14
C LEU A 16 -15.63 3.49 -34.20
N LEU A 17 -16.66 3.86 -33.46
CA LEU A 17 -16.54 4.68 -32.26
C LEU A 17 -15.62 3.92 -31.31
N ARG A 18 -14.32 4.21 -31.38
CA ARG A 18 -13.39 3.90 -30.30
C ARG A 18 -13.91 4.68 -29.11
N SER A 19 -14.66 4.00 -28.24
CA SER A 19 -14.93 4.48 -26.89
C SER A 19 -13.57 4.89 -26.32
N PRO A 20 -13.38 6.17 -25.94
CA PRO A 20 -12.17 6.54 -25.23
C PRO A 20 -12.14 5.65 -24.01
N SER A 21 -11.12 4.79 -23.92
CA SER A 21 -10.81 4.09 -22.68
C SER A 21 -10.66 5.20 -21.64
N ALA A 22 -11.67 5.36 -20.78
CA ALA A 22 -11.60 6.30 -19.69
C ALA A 22 -10.42 5.84 -18.82
N VAL A 23 -9.28 6.49 -18.97
CA VAL A 23 -8.11 6.24 -18.14
C VAL A 23 -8.55 6.62 -16.74
N ARG A 24 -8.83 5.61 -15.93
CA ARG A 24 -9.29 5.79 -14.56
C ARG A 24 -8.08 6.26 -13.76
N ALA A 25 -8.18 7.46 -13.18
CA ALA A 25 -7.10 8.04 -12.37
C ALA A 25 -6.66 7.07 -11.26
N SER A 26 -5.35 6.96 -11.05
CA SER A 26 -4.75 6.13 -10.01
C SER A 26 -5.02 6.64 -8.61
N VAL A 27 -5.31 7.93 -8.45
CA VAL A 27 -5.87 8.48 -7.23
C VAL A 27 -7.35 8.76 -7.42
N GLY A 28 -8.19 8.24 -6.54
CA GLY A 28 -9.63 8.47 -6.61
C GLY A 28 -10.44 7.83 -5.49
N GLU A 29 -11.74 7.68 -5.72
CA GLU A 29 -12.69 7.12 -4.75
C GLU A 29 -12.57 5.59 -4.58
N THR A 30 -11.87 4.92 -5.49
CA THR A 30 -11.68 3.46 -5.49
C THR A 30 -10.24 3.10 -5.86
N PHE A 31 -9.78 1.91 -5.48
CA PHE A 31 -8.46 1.39 -5.87
C PHE A 31 -8.31 0.99 -7.34
N GLY A 32 -9.34 1.16 -8.18
CA GLY A 32 -9.26 0.87 -9.60
C GLY A 32 -8.72 -0.54 -9.91
N GLU A 33 -7.65 -0.60 -10.70
CA GLU A 33 -6.96 -1.85 -11.07
C GLU A 33 -6.24 -2.51 -9.90
N CYS A 34 -5.81 -1.73 -8.89
CA CYS A 34 -5.10 -2.24 -7.72
C CYS A 34 -6.00 -3.03 -6.76
N LYS A 35 -7.30 -3.19 -7.06
CA LYS A 35 -8.16 -4.17 -6.38
C LYS A 35 -7.63 -5.60 -6.45
N VAL A 36 -6.79 -5.93 -7.45
CA VAL A 36 -6.13 -7.25 -7.53
C VAL A 36 -5.21 -7.54 -6.34
N PHE A 37 -4.80 -6.53 -5.59
CA PHE A 37 -3.97 -6.67 -4.39
C PHE A 37 -4.77 -6.80 -3.09
N LEU A 38 -6.10 -6.78 -3.19
CA LEU A 38 -7.02 -6.92 -2.08
C LEU A 38 -7.69 -8.29 -2.14
N TYR A 39 -7.81 -8.96 -0.99
CA TYR A 39 -8.52 -10.24 -0.94
C TYR A 39 -9.96 -10.07 -1.44
N LYS A 40 -10.34 -10.85 -2.47
CA LYS A 40 -11.63 -10.73 -3.18
C LYS A 40 -11.92 -9.34 -3.77
N GLY A 41 -10.91 -8.50 -3.96
CA GLY A 41 -11.07 -7.13 -4.48
C GLY A 41 -11.66 -6.14 -3.49
N THR A 42 -11.70 -6.49 -2.19
CA THR A 42 -12.38 -5.71 -1.15
C THR A 42 -11.37 -5.03 -0.23
N ALA A 43 -11.49 -3.71 -0.10
CA ALA A 43 -10.68 -2.92 0.82
C ALA A 43 -11.12 -3.12 2.28
N PRO A 44 -10.24 -2.86 3.27
CA PRO A 44 -10.66 -2.68 4.65
C PRO A 44 -11.81 -1.67 4.75
N ILE A 45 -12.79 -1.98 5.61
CA ILE A 45 -13.92 -1.09 5.93
C ILE A 45 -13.70 -0.42 7.28
N GLY A 46 -14.40 0.68 7.57
CA GLY A 46 -14.29 1.40 8.83
C GLY A 46 -13.15 2.41 8.91
N LEU A 47 -12.63 2.82 7.74
CA LEU A 47 -11.64 3.87 7.55
C LEU A 47 -12.20 4.85 6.49
N GLU A 48 -12.94 5.85 6.95
CA GLU A 48 -13.58 6.85 6.10
C GLU A 48 -13.29 8.24 6.65
N ASP A 49 -12.57 9.05 5.89
CA ASP A 49 -12.34 10.47 6.15
C ASP A 49 -12.08 11.17 4.80
N HIS A 50 -12.46 12.45 4.70
CA HIS A 50 -12.26 13.28 3.52
C HIS A 50 -10.79 13.52 3.14
N SER A 51 -9.86 13.46 4.11
CA SER A 51 -8.42 13.54 3.91
C SER A 51 -7.87 12.30 3.18
N LEU A 52 -8.57 11.18 3.28
CA LEU A 52 -8.07 9.89 2.80
C LEU A 52 -8.25 9.76 1.29
N LYS A 53 -7.15 9.42 0.62
CA LYS A 53 -7.07 9.15 -0.82
C LYS A 53 -6.70 7.70 -1.05
N LYS A 54 -7.47 7.02 -1.91
CA LYS A 54 -7.12 5.68 -2.38
C LYS A 54 -6.22 5.82 -3.58
N ILE A 55 -5.00 5.29 -3.44
CA ILE A 55 -3.95 5.31 -4.47
C ILE A 55 -3.79 3.89 -5.00
N CYS A 56 -3.95 3.73 -6.32
CA CYS A 56 -3.43 2.60 -7.05
C CYS A 56 -1.97 2.90 -7.42
N GLN A 57 -1.04 2.27 -6.72
CA GLN A 57 0.38 2.56 -6.87
C GLN A 57 0.86 1.95 -8.18
N ARG A 58 1.21 2.80 -9.15
CA ARG A 58 1.68 2.38 -10.47
C ARG A 58 3.16 2.68 -10.62
N TYR A 59 3.89 1.75 -11.23
CA TYR A 59 5.30 1.93 -11.60
C TYR A 59 5.61 1.08 -12.85
N ASP A 60 6.33 1.66 -13.80
CA ASP A 60 6.58 1.09 -15.13
C ASP A 60 5.27 0.68 -15.81
N SER A 61 4.31 1.62 -15.78
CA SER A 61 2.96 1.56 -16.34
C SER A 61 2.10 0.39 -15.84
N LYS A 62 2.50 -0.28 -14.76
CA LYS A 62 1.77 -1.41 -14.16
C LYS A 62 1.32 -1.10 -12.74
N PRO A 63 0.13 -1.56 -12.32
CA PRO A 63 -0.27 -1.52 -10.92
C PRO A 63 0.62 -2.45 -10.09
N ARG A 64 1.05 -1.99 -8.90
CA ARG A 64 2.02 -2.69 -8.03
C ARG A 64 1.45 -3.03 -6.65
N TYR A 65 0.72 -2.10 -6.03
CA TYR A 65 0.03 -2.28 -4.75
C TYR A 65 -1.03 -1.18 -4.57
N ALA A 66 -1.85 -1.28 -3.52
CA ALA A 66 -2.84 -0.28 -3.14
C ALA A 66 -2.39 0.44 -1.87
N THR A 67 -2.65 1.74 -1.76
CA THR A 67 -2.37 2.53 -0.55
C THR A 67 -3.55 3.41 -0.22
N LEU A 68 -4.03 3.36 1.03
CA LEU A 68 -4.90 4.40 1.57
C LEU A 68 -4.01 5.44 2.25
N TYR A 69 -4.01 6.67 1.73
CA TYR A 69 -3.09 7.73 2.10
C TYR A 69 -3.82 8.91 2.71
N ASP A 70 -3.30 9.48 3.79
CA ASP A 70 -3.83 10.70 4.40
C ASP A 70 -3.05 11.92 3.92
N THR A 71 -3.73 12.85 3.24
CA THR A 71 -3.10 14.07 2.70
C THR A 71 -2.95 15.19 3.73
N VAL A 72 -3.48 15.02 4.94
CA VAL A 72 -3.30 15.95 6.08
C VAL A 72 -2.15 15.47 6.95
N ASP A 73 -2.13 14.18 7.30
CA ASP A 73 -1.08 13.58 8.12
C ASP A 73 0.20 13.21 7.31
N HIS A 74 0.12 13.33 5.97
CA HIS A 74 1.18 13.04 5.00
C HIS A 74 1.79 11.63 5.14
N ILE A 75 0.98 10.65 5.55
CA ILE A 75 1.40 9.24 5.67
C ILE A 75 0.36 8.28 5.06
N PRO A 76 0.79 7.08 4.63
CA PRO A 76 -0.14 5.99 4.38
C PRO A 76 -0.77 5.48 5.68
N VAL A 77 -2.10 5.37 5.69
CA VAL A 77 -2.85 4.67 6.74
C VAL A 77 -2.65 3.16 6.60
N TYR A 78 -2.66 2.64 5.37
CA TYR A 78 -2.21 1.28 5.06
C TYR A 78 -1.72 1.14 3.62
N SER A 79 -0.90 0.12 3.39
CA SER A 79 -0.61 -0.43 2.07
C SER A 79 -1.08 -1.89 1.99
N ALA A 80 -1.71 -2.26 0.88
CA ALA A 80 -2.20 -3.59 0.58
C ALA A 80 -1.54 -4.16 -0.68
N TYR A 81 -0.97 -5.35 -0.58
CA TYR A 81 -0.14 -5.97 -1.63
C TYR A 81 -0.27 -7.49 -1.62
N THR A 82 0.18 -8.13 -2.70
CA THR A 82 0.35 -9.59 -2.75
C THR A 82 1.81 -9.95 -2.51
N PHE A 83 2.07 -10.94 -1.67
CA PHE A 83 3.41 -11.49 -1.45
C PHE A 83 3.93 -12.23 -2.69
N LYS A 84 5.21 -12.05 -3.06
CA LYS A 84 5.77 -12.55 -4.34
C LYS A 84 6.73 -13.74 -4.23
N ARG A 85 6.72 -14.48 -3.11
CA ARG A 85 7.69 -15.56 -2.85
C ARG A 85 9.14 -15.09 -3.02
N SER A 86 9.60 -14.27 -2.08
CA SER A 86 10.88 -13.55 -2.15
C SER A 86 12.03 -14.27 -1.44
N ASP A 87 13.23 -14.17 -1.99
CA ASP A 87 14.49 -14.59 -1.37
C ASP A 87 14.89 -13.73 -0.15
N GLY A 88 14.32 -12.53 -0.04
CA GLY A 88 14.58 -11.56 1.02
C GLY A 88 15.68 -10.55 0.69
N GLU A 89 16.29 -10.62 -0.49
CA GLU A 89 17.27 -9.63 -0.92
C GLU A 89 16.57 -8.27 -1.09
N LYS A 90 17.22 -7.20 -0.66
CA LYS A 90 16.71 -5.82 -0.77
C LYS A 90 17.50 -5.07 -1.83
N ARG A 91 16.87 -4.12 -2.52
CA ARG A 91 17.57 -3.23 -3.45
C ARG A 91 18.33 -2.15 -2.70
N VAL A 92 19.48 -1.79 -3.24
CA VAL A 92 20.38 -0.80 -2.63
C VAL A 92 20.32 0.57 -3.33
N ASP A 93 19.83 0.64 -4.58
CA ASP A 93 19.89 1.84 -5.41
C ASP A 93 18.58 2.16 -6.14
N VAL A 94 17.52 2.49 -5.39
CA VAL A 94 16.26 2.98 -5.95
C VAL A 94 16.04 4.43 -5.52
N PRO A 95 15.82 5.38 -6.45
CA PRO A 95 15.50 6.74 -6.06
C PRO A 95 14.15 6.79 -5.37
N TRP A 96 14.03 7.65 -4.35
CA TRP A 96 12.75 7.89 -3.70
C TRP A 96 11.79 8.60 -4.65
N MET A 97 10.53 8.19 -4.59
CA MET A 97 9.47 8.63 -5.50
C MET A 97 8.31 9.30 -4.75
N TYR A 98 7.54 10.06 -5.52
CA TYR A 98 6.32 10.75 -5.10
C TYR A 98 5.18 10.41 -6.06
N GLU A 99 3.96 10.77 -5.67
CA GLU A 99 2.76 10.64 -6.51
C GLU A 99 2.38 12.00 -7.11
N PRO A 100 2.67 12.26 -8.40
CA PRO A 100 2.35 13.54 -9.04
C PRO A 100 0.86 13.91 -8.99
N GLN A 101 0.00 12.90 -9.06
CA GLN A 101 -1.45 13.02 -9.07
C GLN A 101 -2.05 13.43 -7.71
N LEU A 102 -1.28 13.36 -6.61
CA LEU A 102 -1.69 13.96 -5.33
C LEU A 102 -1.54 15.48 -5.33
N ALA A 103 -0.51 16.01 -5.99
CA ALA A 103 -0.21 17.44 -6.01
C ALA A 103 -0.92 18.19 -7.15
N SER A 104 -1.24 17.51 -8.25
CA SER A 104 -1.95 18.11 -9.38
C SER A 104 -2.83 17.09 -10.07
N SER A 105 -4.06 17.48 -10.42
CA SER A 105 -4.96 16.64 -11.24
C SER A 105 -4.43 16.38 -12.66
N ALA A 106 -3.47 17.18 -13.13
CA ALA A 106 -2.75 16.95 -14.38
C ALA A 106 -1.47 16.12 -14.20
N GLY A 107 -1.19 15.66 -12.98
CA GLY A 107 -0.06 14.80 -12.67
C GLY A 107 -0.10 13.48 -13.44
N LYS A 108 1.08 12.93 -13.72
CA LYS A 108 1.17 11.61 -14.36
C LYS A 108 0.52 10.55 -13.47
N ASP A 109 -0.08 9.56 -14.14
CA ASP A 109 -0.74 8.43 -13.51
C ASP A 109 0.26 7.33 -13.06
N GLU A 110 1.38 7.73 -12.48
CA GLU A 110 2.46 6.84 -12.05
C GLU A 110 3.40 7.55 -11.09
N MET A 111 3.94 6.83 -10.12
CA MET A 111 4.97 7.35 -9.22
C MET A 111 6.21 7.80 -10.01
N GLN A 112 6.84 8.90 -9.60
CA GLN A 112 8.01 9.45 -10.27
C GLN A 112 9.12 9.74 -9.25
N PRO A 113 10.40 9.60 -9.62
CA PRO A 113 11.51 10.06 -8.79
C PRO A 113 11.35 11.53 -8.43
N PHE A 114 11.67 11.90 -7.19
CA PHE A 114 11.74 13.31 -6.82
C PHE A 114 12.69 14.06 -7.78
N PRO A 115 12.29 15.23 -8.29
CA PRO A 115 13.13 16.00 -9.20
C PRO A 115 14.39 16.46 -8.47
N ARG A 116 15.50 16.56 -9.21
CA ARG A 116 16.75 17.10 -8.67
C ARG A 116 16.73 18.63 -8.77
N GLY A 117 16.95 19.32 -7.66
CA GLY A 117 17.06 20.79 -7.58
C GLY A 117 15.78 21.48 -7.06
N ASN A 118 15.81 22.81 -6.96
CA ASN A 118 14.68 23.62 -6.49
C ASN A 118 13.58 23.70 -7.55
N VAL A 119 12.79 22.65 -7.69
CA VAL A 119 11.52 22.75 -8.40
C VAL A 119 10.47 23.14 -7.37
N HIS A 120 10.01 24.40 -7.45
CA HIS A 120 8.84 24.85 -6.69
C HIS A 120 7.62 24.08 -7.18
N GLN A 121 7.37 22.93 -6.58
CA GLN A 121 6.16 22.15 -6.81
C GLN A 121 5.48 22.00 -5.45
N ASN A 122 4.17 22.24 -5.43
CA ASN A 122 3.33 22.19 -4.24
C ASN A 122 3.09 20.74 -3.76
N PHE A 123 4.12 19.89 -3.84
CA PHE A 123 4.07 18.52 -3.33
C PHE A 123 3.86 18.50 -1.83
N GLU A 124 4.53 19.41 -1.15
CA GLU A 124 4.56 19.51 0.31
C GLU A 124 3.18 19.73 0.92
N ASP A 125 2.22 20.28 0.16
CA ASP A 125 0.86 20.53 0.64
C ASP A 125 0.06 19.23 0.82
N THR A 126 0.37 18.20 0.03
CA THR A 126 -0.48 17.00 -0.11
C THR A 126 0.21 15.69 0.21
N GLN A 127 1.55 15.70 0.31
CA GLN A 127 2.34 14.52 0.64
C GLN A 127 3.67 14.89 1.30
N ALA A 128 4.28 13.90 1.93
CA ALA A 128 5.62 14.03 2.51
C ALA A 128 6.69 14.22 1.42
N VAL A 129 7.74 14.96 1.75
CA VAL A 129 8.94 15.13 0.92
C VAL A 129 10.19 14.66 1.65
N LEU A 130 11.31 14.52 0.94
CA LEU A 130 12.55 13.97 1.50
C LEU A 130 13.11 14.84 2.63
N GLU A 131 12.93 16.15 2.54
CA GLU A 131 13.34 17.13 3.52
C GLU A 131 12.60 16.97 4.85
N ASP A 132 11.37 16.44 4.86
CA ASP A 132 10.62 16.17 6.08
C ASP A 132 11.33 15.11 6.94
N TYR A 133 12.07 14.18 6.32
CA TYR A 133 12.85 13.15 7.01
C TYR A 133 14.31 13.57 7.28
N GLY A 134 14.79 14.66 6.68
CA GLY A 134 16.21 15.02 6.68
C GLY A 134 16.81 15.28 8.07
N TYR A 135 16.02 15.82 9.00
CA TYR A 135 16.45 16.12 10.37
C TYR A 135 15.85 15.17 11.42
N ALA A 136 15.05 14.19 10.98
CA ALA A 136 14.34 13.27 11.84
C ALA A 136 15.24 12.07 12.25
N VAL A 137 16.40 12.35 12.85
CA VAL A 137 17.49 11.37 13.06
C VAL A 137 17.16 10.12 13.88
N SER A 138 16.06 10.14 14.65
CA SER A 138 15.57 8.96 15.39
C SER A 138 14.70 8.03 14.55
N TYR A 139 14.31 8.46 13.34
CA TYR A 139 13.35 7.78 12.50
C TYR A 139 13.99 7.31 11.20
N GLU A 140 13.64 6.08 10.83
CA GLU A 140 13.85 5.52 9.52
C GLU A 140 12.60 5.72 8.67
N ARG A 141 12.79 5.61 7.35
CA ARG A 141 11.70 5.54 6.38
C ARG A 141 11.16 4.09 6.35
N GLY A 142 10.27 3.79 7.29
CA GLY A 142 9.66 2.48 7.46
C GLY A 142 8.63 2.19 6.38
N HIS A 143 8.82 1.10 5.64
CA HIS A 143 7.93 0.72 4.54
C HIS A 143 6.69 -0.04 5.07
N LEU A 144 5.51 0.23 4.51
CA LEU A 144 4.32 -0.62 4.77
C LEU A 144 4.24 -1.82 3.81
N ASN A 145 4.55 -1.62 2.53
CA ASN A 145 4.89 -2.70 1.60
C ASN A 145 6.42 -2.81 1.52
N PRO A 146 7.07 -3.77 2.18
CA PRO A 146 8.52 -3.85 2.23
C PRO A 146 9.11 -4.50 0.98
N ASP A 147 10.25 -3.99 0.51
CA ASP A 147 11.03 -4.55 -0.61
C ASP A 147 11.22 -6.06 -0.46
N GLN A 148 11.55 -6.53 0.73
CA GLN A 148 11.84 -7.95 0.99
C GLN A 148 10.67 -8.90 0.75
N HIS A 149 9.43 -8.40 0.64
CA HIS A 149 8.26 -9.21 0.29
C HIS A 149 8.01 -9.28 -1.22
N GLN A 150 8.67 -8.44 -1.99
CA GLN A 150 8.63 -8.38 -3.45
C GLN A 150 9.80 -9.19 -4.05
N ALA A 151 9.62 -9.70 -5.26
CA ALA A 151 10.62 -10.53 -5.94
C ALA A 151 11.19 -9.82 -7.18
N GLU A 152 10.31 -9.32 -8.04
CA GLU A 152 10.75 -8.71 -9.29
C GLU A 152 11.37 -7.33 -9.09
N PRO A 153 12.42 -6.99 -9.86
CA PRO A 153 13.04 -5.67 -9.91
C PRO A 153 12.11 -4.47 -9.79
N ALA A 154 11.08 -4.43 -10.63
CA ALA A 154 10.16 -3.29 -10.69
C ALA A 154 9.17 -3.29 -9.53
N ASP A 155 8.80 -4.46 -8.98
CA ASP A 155 7.95 -4.54 -7.79
C ASP A 155 8.70 -4.04 -6.55
N LYS A 156 9.98 -4.41 -6.43
CA LYS A 156 10.87 -3.89 -5.39
C LYS A 156 11.07 -2.38 -5.51
N ALA A 157 11.35 -1.89 -6.73
CA ALA A 157 11.53 -0.45 -6.94
C ALA A 157 10.28 0.36 -6.55
N ALA A 158 9.09 -0.14 -6.85
CA ALA A 158 7.84 0.53 -6.54
C ALA A 158 7.59 0.73 -5.03
N THR A 159 8.28 0.00 -4.14
CA THR A 159 8.12 0.19 -2.69
C THR A 159 8.73 1.49 -2.19
N TYR A 160 9.65 2.10 -2.96
CA TYR A 160 10.39 3.32 -2.60
C TYR A 160 9.63 4.61 -2.96
N SER A 161 8.30 4.62 -2.81
CA SER A 161 7.48 5.84 -2.86
C SER A 161 7.22 6.33 -1.42
N LEU A 162 7.29 7.64 -1.17
CA LEU A 162 7.01 8.17 0.18
C LEU A 162 5.54 7.98 0.60
N THR A 163 4.64 7.72 -0.35
CA THR A 163 3.26 7.31 -0.05
C THR A 163 3.17 5.85 0.43
N ASN A 164 4.28 5.13 0.56
CA ASN A 164 4.36 3.79 1.17
C ASN A 164 5.20 3.78 2.46
N VAL A 165 5.57 4.95 2.96
CA VAL A 165 6.54 5.11 4.05
C VAL A 165 5.95 5.89 5.20
N VAL A 166 6.32 5.49 6.42
CA VAL A 166 6.02 6.22 7.65
C VAL A 166 7.31 6.45 8.46
N PRO A 167 7.36 7.48 9.32
CA PRO A 167 8.43 7.59 10.32
C PRO A 167 8.40 6.42 11.29
N GLN A 168 9.41 5.56 11.24
CA GLN A 168 9.52 4.41 12.12
C GLN A 168 10.75 4.55 13.00
N PHE A 169 10.64 4.37 14.32
CA PHE A 169 11.81 4.43 15.19
C PHE A 169 12.86 3.42 14.74
N ARG A 170 14.12 3.86 14.70
CA ARG A 170 15.22 3.08 14.13
C ARG A 170 15.33 1.70 14.76
N GLU A 171 15.28 1.62 16.09
CA GLU A 171 15.38 0.38 16.87
C GLU A 171 14.23 -0.59 16.56
N PHE A 172 13.03 -0.07 16.29
CA PHE A 172 11.89 -0.88 15.89
C PHE A 172 12.02 -1.34 14.43
N ASN A 173 12.34 -0.43 13.51
CA ASN A 173 12.49 -0.70 12.07
C ASN A 173 13.54 -1.79 11.79
N ILE A 174 14.77 -1.61 12.28
CA ILE A 174 15.88 -2.55 12.00
C ILE A 174 15.88 -3.77 12.93
N GLY A 175 15.11 -3.70 14.02
CA GLY A 175 15.02 -4.74 15.04
C GLY A 175 13.75 -5.57 14.91
N GLN A 176 12.80 -5.34 15.82
CA GLN A 176 11.62 -6.20 15.99
C GLN A 176 10.73 -6.24 14.74
N TRP A 177 10.57 -5.12 14.03
CA TRP A 177 9.75 -5.08 12.82
C TRP A 177 10.41 -5.81 11.64
N ALA A 178 11.70 -5.58 11.39
CA ALA A 178 12.44 -6.33 10.37
C ALA A 178 12.40 -7.85 10.60
N GLN A 179 12.51 -8.29 11.86
CA GLN A 179 12.37 -9.71 12.22
C GLN A 179 10.97 -10.25 11.96
N HIS A 180 9.94 -9.45 12.24
CA HIS A 180 8.56 -9.81 11.92
C HIS A 180 8.35 -9.97 10.42
N GLU A 181 8.83 -9.02 9.60
CA GLU A 181 8.73 -9.09 8.14
C GLU A 181 9.43 -10.35 7.59
N ASP A 182 10.66 -10.64 8.04
CA ASP A 182 11.36 -11.87 7.63
C ASP A 182 10.64 -13.15 8.07
N THR A 183 10.01 -13.13 9.25
CA THR A 183 9.18 -14.25 9.74
C THR A 183 7.98 -14.48 8.81
N ILE A 184 7.27 -13.43 8.41
CA ILE A 184 6.15 -13.52 7.47
C ILE A 184 6.63 -14.02 6.11
N ARG A 185 7.76 -13.50 5.60
CA ARG A 185 8.38 -13.97 4.35
C ARG A 185 8.64 -15.47 4.37
N LYS A 186 9.33 -15.96 5.41
CA LYS A 186 9.63 -17.40 5.57
C LYS A 186 8.35 -18.25 5.68
N ARG A 187 7.39 -17.81 6.49
CA ARG A 187 6.11 -18.51 6.67
C ARG A 187 5.34 -18.65 5.36
N LEU A 188 5.17 -17.54 4.63
CA LEU A 188 4.41 -17.53 3.40
C LEU A 188 5.15 -18.25 2.26
N ASN A 189 6.49 -18.15 2.18
CA ASN A 189 7.28 -18.95 1.25
C ASN A 189 7.05 -20.46 1.44
N ASN A 190 7.11 -20.91 2.69
CA ASN A 190 7.11 -22.33 2.99
C ASN A 190 5.72 -22.95 2.92
N TYR A 191 4.70 -22.22 3.38
CA TYR A 191 3.39 -22.81 3.67
C TYR A 191 2.22 -22.19 2.88
N CYS A 192 2.36 -21.01 2.27
CA CYS A 192 1.32 -20.48 1.38
C CYS A 192 1.47 -21.06 -0.04
N ARG A 193 0.43 -21.77 -0.49
CA ARG A 193 0.39 -22.43 -1.80
C ARG A 193 -0.29 -21.60 -2.88
N GLY A 194 -1.18 -20.68 -2.51
CA GLY A 194 -1.82 -19.71 -3.43
C GLY A 194 -1.30 -18.29 -3.27
N THR A 195 -2.14 -17.31 -3.60
CA THR A 195 -1.84 -15.89 -3.40
C THR A 195 -2.04 -15.52 -1.93
N ALA A 196 -1.00 -14.96 -1.30
CA ALA A 196 -1.12 -14.30 -0.01
C ALA A 196 -1.34 -12.81 -0.21
N TYR A 197 -2.43 -12.30 0.36
CA TYR A 197 -2.75 -10.87 0.44
C TYR A 197 -2.29 -10.35 1.79
N ILE A 198 -1.58 -9.22 1.81
CA ILE A 198 -1.07 -8.60 3.03
C ILE A 198 -1.58 -7.16 3.08
N ILE A 199 -2.02 -6.74 4.26
CA ILE A 199 -2.34 -5.35 4.56
C ILE A 199 -1.51 -4.96 5.76
N THR A 200 -0.67 -3.94 5.59
CA THR A 200 0.17 -3.37 6.64
C THR A 200 -0.23 -1.92 6.81
N GLY A 201 -0.49 -1.53 8.05
CA GLY A 201 -0.98 -0.19 8.37
C GLY A 201 -0.45 0.32 9.70
N VAL A 202 -0.91 1.51 10.03
CA VAL A 202 -0.46 2.26 11.20
C VAL A 202 -1.65 2.75 12.01
N THR A 203 -1.36 3.25 13.20
CA THR A 203 -2.26 4.09 13.98
C THR A 203 -1.51 5.35 14.42
N THR A 204 -2.21 6.47 14.60
CA THR A 204 -1.62 7.73 15.03
C THR A 204 -2.24 8.22 16.33
N SER A 205 -1.48 9.00 17.10
CA SER A 205 -1.92 9.65 18.34
C SER A 205 -1.74 11.18 18.31
N GLY A 206 -1.56 11.75 17.11
CA GLY A 206 -1.33 13.19 16.89
C GLY A 206 0.12 13.66 17.04
N ASN A 207 1.08 12.76 17.24
CA ASN A 207 2.51 13.11 17.21
C ASN A 207 2.95 13.39 15.77
N MET A 208 3.68 14.49 15.55
CA MET A 208 4.10 14.92 14.21
C MET A 208 5.61 15.20 14.18
N ILE A 209 6.27 14.87 13.06
CA ILE A 209 7.55 15.46 12.70
C ILE A 209 7.28 16.91 12.32
N ARG A 210 8.06 17.82 12.91
CA ARG A 210 7.98 19.26 12.64
C ARG A 210 9.17 19.71 11.82
N ARG A 211 8.92 20.44 10.74
CA ARG A 211 9.95 21.09 9.91
C ARG A 211 9.66 22.58 9.90
N ASN A 212 10.65 23.39 10.27
CA ASN A 212 10.48 24.85 10.43
C ASN A 212 9.29 25.24 11.32
N ASN A 213 9.08 24.48 12.42
CA ASN A 213 7.98 24.66 13.38
C ASN A 213 6.57 24.44 12.81
N VAL A 214 6.45 23.79 11.65
CA VAL A 214 5.19 23.36 11.04
C VAL A 214 5.10 21.84 11.14
N ASP A 215 3.93 21.33 11.50
CA ASP A 215 3.65 19.90 11.51
C ASP A 215 3.61 19.40 10.06
N ARG A 216 4.36 18.33 9.79
CA ARG A 216 4.54 17.80 8.43
C ARG A 216 4.04 16.38 8.32
N VAL A 217 4.69 15.46 9.03
CA VAL A 217 4.47 14.03 8.84
C VAL A 217 4.07 13.40 10.16
N ALA A 218 2.92 12.73 10.20
CA ALA A 218 2.47 12.05 11.40
C ALA A 218 3.40 10.88 11.75
N ILE A 219 3.60 10.68 13.05
CA ILE A 219 4.41 9.63 13.63
C ILE A 219 3.45 8.53 14.12
N PRO A 220 3.49 7.33 13.52
CA PRO A 220 2.69 6.21 13.99
C PRO A 220 2.97 5.89 15.46
N THR A 221 1.90 5.58 16.21
CA THR A 221 1.97 4.99 17.55
C THR A 221 2.21 3.48 17.46
N TYR A 222 1.41 2.79 16.65
CA TYR A 222 1.56 1.36 16.39
C TYR A 222 1.69 1.08 14.90
N MET A 223 2.48 0.08 14.56
CA MET A 223 2.40 -0.57 13.26
C MET A 223 1.71 -1.92 13.39
N TRP A 224 0.90 -2.28 12.40
CA TRP A 224 0.20 -3.54 12.36
C TRP A 224 0.25 -4.15 10.96
N SER A 225 0.20 -5.48 10.89
CA SER A 225 0.20 -6.22 9.64
C SER A 225 -0.70 -7.43 9.76
N ALA A 226 -1.45 -7.74 8.71
CA ALA A 226 -2.28 -8.92 8.62
C ALA A 226 -2.13 -9.55 7.24
N TYR A 227 -2.13 -10.88 7.18
CA TYR A 227 -2.10 -11.61 5.92
C TYR A 227 -3.26 -12.59 5.79
N CYS A 228 -3.61 -12.90 4.55
CA CYS A 228 -4.65 -13.82 4.15
C CYS A 228 -4.14 -14.74 3.02
N CYS A 229 -4.06 -16.04 3.27
CA CYS A 229 -3.72 -17.07 2.31
C CYS A 229 -4.62 -18.29 2.50
N ILE A 230 -5.69 -18.37 1.70
CA ILE A 230 -6.70 -19.45 1.78
C ILE A 230 -6.21 -20.80 1.27
N MET A 231 -5.17 -20.82 0.43
CA MET A 231 -4.56 -22.03 -0.10
C MET A 231 -3.21 -22.22 0.55
N TYR A 232 -3.14 -23.06 1.59
CA TYR A 232 -1.93 -23.29 2.37
C TYR A 232 -1.69 -24.78 2.61
N ASP A 233 -0.48 -25.10 3.05
CA ASP A 233 -0.06 -26.46 3.35
C ASP A 233 -0.75 -27.00 4.62
N ARG A 234 -1.63 -27.98 4.46
CA ARG A 234 -2.34 -28.62 5.57
C ARG A 234 -1.45 -29.56 6.41
N ASN A 235 -0.27 -29.90 5.91
CA ASN A 235 0.72 -30.72 6.60
C ASN A 235 1.79 -29.87 7.32
N ALA A 236 1.68 -28.54 7.28
CA ALA A 236 2.57 -27.65 8.01
C ALA A 236 2.60 -28.01 9.53
N PRO A 237 3.75 -27.83 10.21
CA PRO A 237 3.85 -27.98 11.65
C PRO A 237 2.75 -27.20 12.36
N TYR A 238 2.21 -27.73 13.47
CA TYR A 238 1.08 -27.09 14.15
C TYR A 238 1.35 -25.62 14.45
N SER A 239 2.57 -25.28 14.90
CA SER A 239 3.04 -23.92 15.21
C SER A 239 2.89 -22.90 14.08
N GLU A 240 2.84 -23.36 12.83
CA GLU A 240 2.61 -22.54 11.64
C GLU A 240 1.17 -22.70 11.14
N ARG A 241 0.65 -23.93 11.16
CA ARG A 241 -0.67 -24.28 10.62
C ARG A 241 -1.81 -23.54 11.30
N TYR A 242 -1.75 -23.31 12.62
CA TYR A 242 -2.82 -22.58 13.33
C TYR A 242 -2.91 -21.09 12.94
N LYS A 243 -1.87 -20.56 12.27
CA LYS A 243 -1.79 -19.17 11.80
C LYS A 243 -2.37 -19.02 10.37
N PHE A 244 -2.80 -20.10 9.74
CA PHE A 244 -3.48 -20.06 8.44
C PHE A 244 -4.99 -20.32 8.60
N PRO A 245 -5.85 -19.75 7.72
CA PRO A 245 -5.51 -19.00 6.50
C PRO A 245 -5.10 -17.54 6.75
N ALA A 246 -5.32 -17.00 7.94
CA ALA A 246 -5.01 -15.61 8.24
C ALA A 246 -4.51 -15.42 9.66
N PHE A 247 -3.53 -14.52 9.81
CA PHE A 247 -2.99 -14.08 11.08
C PHE A 247 -2.55 -12.62 10.99
N ALA A 248 -2.29 -12.05 12.15
CA ALA A 248 -1.93 -10.65 12.27
C ALA A 248 -0.87 -10.43 13.33
N ALA A 249 -0.26 -9.25 13.30
CA ALA A 249 0.62 -8.76 14.32
C ALA A 249 0.50 -7.25 14.48
N TYR A 250 0.86 -6.75 15.66
CA TYR A 250 1.12 -5.33 15.86
C TYR A 250 2.34 -5.13 16.77
N GLY A 251 2.98 -3.97 16.67
CA GLY A 251 4.08 -3.56 17.53
C GLY A 251 4.03 -2.06 17.79
N LEU A 252 4.47 -1.65 18.98
CA LEU A 252 4.60 -0.25 19.34
C LEU A 252 5.78 0.35 18.56
N ASN A 253 5.54 1.45 17.84
CA ASN A 253 6.58 2.19 17.13
C ASN A 253 7.32 3.08 18.12
N ASP A 254 8.28 2.49 18.84
CA ASP A 254 9.07 3.16 19.87
C ASP A 254 10.47 2.54 19.96
N LYS A 255 11.38 3.20 20.68
CA LYS A 255 12.74 2.73 20.95
C LYS A 255 12.74 1.54 21.90
N GLU A 256 11.84 1.55 22.88
CA GLU A 256 11.73 0.54 23.94
C GLU A 256 10.34 -0.10 23.96
N ASN A 257 10.22 -1.28 24.58
CA ASN A 257 8.97 -2.03 24.70
C ASN A 257 8.25 -2.28 23.36
N ASN A 258 9.03 -2.35 22.28
CA ASN A 258 8.58 -2.41 20.88
C ASN A 258 8.44 -3.85 20.36
N ASN A 259 8.16 -4.80 21.25
CA ASN A 259 7.96 -6.20 20.87
C ASN A 259 6.77 -6.35 19.93
N VAL A 260 6.91 -7.21 18.93
CA VAL A 260 5.82 -7.54 18.01
C VAL A 260 4.97 -8.66 18.61
N VAL A 261 3.68 -8.40 18.78
CA VAL A 261 2.69 -9.36 19.26
C VAL A 261 2.00 -9.98 18.06
N GLU A 262 2.07 -11.31 17.90
CA GLU A 262 1.25 -12.02 16.90
C GLU A 262 -0.08 -12.51 17.50
N LEU A 263 -1.15 -12.45 16.72
CA LEU A 263 -2.52 -12.69 17.14
C LEU A 263 -3.43 -13.01 15.94
N SER A 264 -4.67 -13.44 16.21
CA SER A 264 -5.66 -13.59 15.14
C SER A 264 -6.06 -12.22 14.58
N VAL A 265 -6.45 -12.19 13.30
CA VAL A 265 -6.99 -10.97 12.65
C VAL A 265 -8.11 -10.35 13.49
N LYS A 266 -9.00 -11.19 14.04
CA LYS A 266 -10.11 -10.68 14.86
C LYS A 266 -9.67 -9.96 16.13
N LYS A 267 -8.62 -10.46 16.78
CA LYS A 267 -8.06 -9.79 17.95
C LYS A 267 -7.39 -8.47 17.56
N LEU A 268 -6.77 -8.39 16.38
CA LEU A 268 -6.19 -7.14 15.87
C LEU A 268 -7.28 -6.11 15.61
N GLU A 269 -8.36 -6.49 14.93
CA GLU A 269 -9.52 -5.61 14.72
C GLU A 269 -10.09 -5.07 16.04
N ASN A 270 -10.24 -5.93 17.05
CA ASN A 270 -10.72 -5.53 18.37
C ASN A 270 -9.76 -4.55 19.06
N PHE A 271 -8.45 -4.78 18.95
CA PHE A 271 -7.43 -3.86 19.45
C PHE A 271 -7.53 -2.49 18.77
N LEU A 272 -7.55 -2.46 17.42
CA LEU A 272 -7.65 -1.22 16.65
C LEU A 272 -8.93 -0.42 16.96
N LYS A 273 -10.06 -1.12 17.18
CA LYS A 273 -11.32 -0.50 17.64
C LYS A 273 -11.22 0.08 19.04
N SER A 274 -10.53 -0.63 19.95
CA SER A 274 -10.40 -0.21 21.36
C SER A 274 -9.60 1.08 21.53
N ILE A 275 -8.64 1.35 20.64
CA ILE A 275 -7.86 2.60 20.62
C ILE A 275 -8.53 3.70 19.78
N THR A 276 -9.80 3.50 19.38
CA THR A 276 -10.63 4.47 18.64
C THR A 276 -10.01 4.99 17.33
N PHE A 277 -9.05 4.24 16.77
CA PHE A 277 -8.41 4.60 15.50
C PHE A 277 -9.30 4.30 14.29
N VAL A 278 -10.24 3.37 14.43
CA VAL A 278 -11.11 2.88 13.36
C VAL A 278 -12.57 2.82 13.81
N ASP A 279 -13.51 2.78 12.86
CA ASP A 279 -14.93 2.60 13.17
C ASP A 279 -15.22 1.26 13.87
N LYS A 280 -16.32 1.19 14.63
CA LYS A 280 -16.78 -0.04 15.29
C LYS A 280 -17.00 -1.19 14.31
N ASN A 281 -17.35 -0.90 13.06
CA ASN A 281 -17.53 -1.89 11.99
C ASN A 281 -16.22 -2.33 11.31
N PHE A 282 -15.06 -1.82 11.73
CA PHE A 282 -13.77 -2.07 11.08
C PHE A 282 -13.50 -3.56 10.85
N GLN A 283 -13.09 -3.89 9.64
CA GLN A 283 -12.74 -5.23 9.21
C GLN A 283 -11.61 -5.15 8.18
N ILE A 284 -10.57 -5.96 8.37
CA ILE A 284 -9.37 -5.92 7.52
C ILE A 284 -9.58 -6.68 6.22
N PHE A 285 -10.11 -7.90 6.31
CA PHE A 285 -10.34 -8.77 5.15
C PHE A 285 -11.83 -9.07 4.99
N TYR A 286 -12.29 -9.15 3.73
CA TYR A 286 -13.64 -9.63 3.44
C TYR A 286 -13.90 -10.97 4.15
N ARG A 287 -14.94 -10.99 5.00
CA ARG A 287 -15.32 -12.16 5.82
C ARG A 287 -14.16 -12.75 6.64
N ASP A 288 -13.29 -11.90 7.17
CA ASP A 288 -12.15 -12.31 8.02
C ASP A 288 -11.18 -13.32 7.34
N CYS A 289 -11.12 -13.34 5.99
CA CYS A 289 -10.37 -14.33 5.22
C CYS A 289 -10.85 -15.79 5.45
N ILE A 290 -12.11 -15.97 5.83
CA ILE A 290 -12.75 -17.29 5.94
C ILE A 290 -13.18 -17.73 4.52
N PRO A 291 -12.72 -18.91 4.04
CA PRO A 291 -13.06 -19.44 2.71
C PRO A 291 -14.56 -19.62 2.47
#